data_AF-A0A9W7FGJ0-F1
#
_entry.id   AF-A0A9W7FGJ0-F1
#
_cell.length_a   1.000
_cell.length_b   1.000
_cell.length_c   1.000
_cell.angle_alpha   90.00
_cell.angle_beta   90.00
_cell.angle_gamma   90.00
#
_symmetry.space_group_name_H-M   'P 1'
#
loop_
_entity.id
_entity.type
_entity.pdbx_description
1 polymer ?
#
loop_
_entity_poly.entity_id
_entity_poly.type
_entity_poly.pdbx_seq_one_letter_code
_entity_poly.pdbx_strand_id
1 'polypeptide(L)'
;MSAPPNMQRRQTVQSAAALSKLAVLDTEISQFEASYSNFSSVLSSSTSTIEQLTQTRNECRQWSGNLEKFQYVKVDSIITAELSTGKDEAKAKRKELNKHCEELRSTMEAFVSSIEAAIQAKS
;
A
#
# COMPACT_ATOMS: atom_id res chain seq x y z
N MET A 1 33.80 -6.04 22.33
CA MET A 1 33.24 -7.31 22.87
C MET A 1 32.25 -7.84 21.85
N SER A 2 32.52 -8.98 21.21
CA SER A 2 31.63 -9.56 20.19
C SER A 2 30.51 -10.36 20.86
N ALA A 3 29.27 -10.21 20.38
CA ALA A 3 28.11 -10.90 20.94
C ALA A 3 28.22 -12.44 20.77
N PRO A 4 27.69 -13.24 21.72
CA PRO A 4 27.77 -14.70 21.65
C PRO A 4 27.00 -15.25 20.43
N PRO A 5 27.47 -16.37 19.83
CA PRO A 5 26.99 -16.87 18.54
C PRO A 5 25.48 -17.19 18.50
N ASN A 6 24.88 -17.60 19.61
CA ASN A 6 23.42 -17.82 19.70
C ASN A 6 22.61 -16.52 19.64
N MET A 7 23.18 -15.41 20.12
CA MET A 7 22.53 -14.10 20.09
C MET A 7 22.62 -13.49 18.69
N GLN A 8 23.78 -13.60 18.04
CA GLN A 8 23.98 -13.18 16.65
C GLN A 8 23.02 -13.91 15.69
N ARG A 9 22.84 -15.23 15.89
CA ARG A 9 21.90 -16.02 15.08
C ARG A 9 20.45 -15.56 15.28
N ARG A 10 19.99 -15.33 16.53
CA ARG A 10 18.62 -14.86 16.80
C ARG A 10 18.36 -13.46 16.21
N GLN A 11 19.32 -12.56 16.31
CA GLN A 11 19.22 -11.20 15.74
C GLN A 11 19.07 -11.24 14.21
N THR A 12 19.86 -12.08 13.55
CA THR A 12 19.80 -12.26 12.08
C THR A 12 18.46 -12.83 11.62
N VAL A 13 17.88 -13.75 12.39
CA VAL A 13 16.55 -14.33 12.07
C VAL A 13 15.44 -13.29 12.24
N GLN A 14 15.51 -12.45 13.27
CA GLN A 14 14.52 -11.39 13.48
C GLN A 14 14.57 -10.31 12.39
N SER A 15 15.77 -9.87 11.98
CA SER A 15 15.92 -8.90 10.89
C SER A 15 15.43 -9.47 9.57
N ALA A 16 15.77 -10.72 9.26
CA ALA A 16 15.29 -11.39 8.05
C ALA A 16 13.76 -11.52 8.02
N ALA A 17 13.13 -11.85 9.17
CA ALA A 17 11.68 -11.94 9.27
C ALA A 17 10.98 -10.58 9.07
N ALA A 18 11.53 -9.49 9.63
CA ALA A 18 10.98 -8.15 9.42
C ALA A 18 11.08 -7.71 7.96
N LEU A 19 12.23 -7.92 7.32
CA LEU A 19 12.43 -7.59 5.90
C LEU A 19 11.56 -8.43 4.97
N SER A 20 11.38 -9.72 5.29
CA SER A 20 10.47 -10.61 4.56
C SER A 20 9.02 -10.12 4.64
N LYS A 21 8.55 -9.72 5.82
CA LYS A 21 7.22 -9.11 5.97
C LYS A 21 7.08 -7.83 5.16
N LEU A 22 8.07 -6.95 5.18
CA LEU A 22 8.06 -5.72 4.38
C LEU A 22 7.97 -6.02 2.87
N ALA A 23 8.67 -7.05 2.38
CA ALA A 23 8.59 -7.45 0.97
C ALA A 23 7.21 -8.03 0.57
N VAL A 24 6.55 -8.77 1.49
CA VAL A 24 5.17 -9.22 1.27
C VAL A 24 4.23 -8.02 1.18
N LEU A 25 4.40 -7.03 2.07
CA LEU A 25 3.60 -5.80 2.06
C LEU A 25 3.79 -5.01 0.76
N ASP A 26 5.02 -4.91 0.26
CA ASP A 26 5.32 -4.27 -1.04
C ASP A 26 4.58 -4.94 -2.20
N THR A 27 4.54 -6.29 -2.20
CA THR A 27 3.77 -7.06 -3.19
C THR A 27 2.28 -6.80 -3.06
N GLU A 28 1.74 -6.67 -1.85
CA GLU A 28 0.34 -6.30 -1.65
C GLU A 28 0.06 -4.90 -2.23
N ILE A 29 0.90 -3.89 -1.95
CA ILE A 29 0.76 -2.54 -2.53
C ILE A 29 0.75 -2.58 -4.06
N SER A 30 1.62 -3.37 -4.67
CA SER A 30 1.65 -3.55 -6.13
C SER A 30 0.32 -4.07 -6.70
N GLN A 31 -0.45 -4.85 -5.94
CA GLN A 31 -1.80 -5.28 -6.33
C GLN A 31 -2.81 -4.13 -6.28
N PHE A 32 -2.67 -3.19 -5.33
CA PHE A 32 -3.48 -1.96 -5.31
C PHE A 32 -3.21 -1.09 -6.53
N GLU A 33 -1.96 -0.99 -6.98
CA GLU A 33 -1.60 -0.27 -8.20
C GLU A 33 -2.16 -0.94 -9.46
N ALA A 34 -2.09 -2.26 -9.56
CA ALA A 34 -2.67 -3.00 -10.67
C ALA A 34 -4.19 -2.80 -10.76
N SER A 35 -4.89 -2.85 -9.63
CA SER A 35 -6.31 -2.53 -9.53
C SER A 35 -6.60 -1.08 -9.95
N TYR A 36 -5.78 -0.12 -9.52
CA TYR A 36 -5.91 1.29 -9.92
C TYR A 36 -5.76 1.47 -11.44
N SER A 37 -4.76 0.82 -12.05
CA SER A 37 -4.58 0.83 -13.51
C SER A 37 -5.85 0.36 -14.24
N ASN A 38 -6.48 -0.71 -13.76
CA ASN A 38 -7.73 -1.21 -14.31
C ASN A 38 -8.86 -0.17 -14.19
N PHE A 39 -9.00 0.49 -13.04
CA PHE A 39 -10.00 1.54 -12.85
C PHE A 39 -9.77 2.73 -13.78
N SER A 40 -8.52 3.17 -13.94
CA SER A 40 -8.17 4.30 -14.80
C SER A 40 -8.58 4.07 -16.26
N SER A 41 -8.57 2.82 -16.73
CA SER A 41 -9.02 2.46 -18.07
C SER A 41 -10.53 2.67 -18.27
N VAL A 42 -11.33 2.45 -17.22
CA VAL A 42 -12.79 2.66 -17.26
C VAL A 42 -13.12 4.14 -17.38
N LEU A 43 -12.41 5.01 -16.65
CA LEU A 43 -12.63 6.46 -16.75
C LEU A 43 -12.19 7.00 -18.13
N SER A 44 -11.10 6.45 -18.68
CA SER A 44 -10.56 6.86 -19.99
C SER A 44 -11.42 6.40 -21.17
N SER A 45 -12.29 5.40 -20.95
CA SER A 45 -13.19 4.89 -21.97
C SER A 45 -14.38 5.83 -22.19
N SER A 46 -14.51 6.35 -23.42
CA SER A 46 -15.61 7.25 -23.80
C SER A 46 -16.98 6.56 -23.78
N THR A 47 -17.01 5.22 -23.82
CA THR A 47 -18.24 4.41 -23.85
C THR A 47 -18.71 3.96 -22.47
N SER A 48 -18.01 4.33 -21.39
CA SER A 48 -18.38 3.93 -20.03
C SER A 48 -19.75 4.47 -19.63
N THR A 49 -20.57 3.57 -19.09
CA THR A 49 -21.92 3.87 -18.59
C THR A 49 -21.85 4.47 -17.19
N ILE A 50 -22.92 5.17 -16.77
CA ILE A 50 -23.05 5.70 -15.41
C ILE A 50 -22.94 4.57 -14.37
N GLU A 51 -23.50 3.40 -14.66
CA GLU A 51 -23.45 2.23 -13.78
C GLU A 51 -22.02 1.73 -13.59
N GLN A 52 -21.25 1.58 -14.69
CA GLN A 52 -19.84 1.19 -14.64
C GLN A 52 -19.01 2.20 -13.85
N LEU A 53 -19.19 3.49 -14.11
CA LEU A 53 -18.50 4.56 -13.37
C LEU A 53 -18.85 4.51 -11.86
N THR A 54 -20.12 4.30 -11.53
CA THR A 54 -20.59 4.21 -10.14
C THR A 54 -19.98 3.01 -9.42
N GLN A 55 -19.90 1.86 -10.10
CA GLN A 55 -19.25 0.67 -9.57
C GLN A 55 -17.76 0.93 -9.34
N THR A 56 -17.03 1.45 -10.33
CA THR A 56 -15.60 1.76 -10.21
C THR A 56 -15.32 2.77 -9.10
N ARG A 57 -16.17 3.78 -8.92
CA ARG A 57 -16.06 4.73 -7.79
C ARG A 57 -16.16 4.03 -6.44
N ASN A 58 -17.14 3.15 -6.28
CA ASN A 58 -17.37 2.44 -5.02
C ASN A 58 -16.21 1.48 -4.70
N GLU A 59 -15.73 0.75 -5.71
CA GLU A 59 -14.55 -0.10 -5.59
C GLU A 59 -13.33 0.74 -5.20
N CYS A 60 -13.05 1.85 -5.89
CA CYS A 60 -11.92 2.72 -5.57
C CYS A 60 -11.98 3.26 -4.14
N ARG A 61 -13.17 3.65 -3.64
CA ARG A 61 -13.36 4.05 -2.23
C ARG A 61 -13.05 2.92 -1.25
N GLN A 62 -13.49 1.70 -1.54
CA GLN A 62 -13.19 0.53 -0.70
C GLN A 62 -11.68 0.25 -0.68
N TRP A 63 -11.01 0.33 -1.82
CA TRP A 63 -9.56 0.16 -1.93
C TRP A 63 -8.79 1.24 -1.15
N SER A 64 -9.22 2.50 -1.20
CA SER A 64 -8.62 3.58 -0.38
C SER A 64 -8.75 3.30 1.13
N GLY A 65 -9.93 2.90 1.60
CA GLY A 65 -10.13 2.51 3.01
C GLY A 65 -9.34 1.26 3.42
N ASN A 66 -9.07 0.35 2.48
CA ASN A 66 -8.22 -0.81 2.73
C ASN A 66 -6.74 -0.43 2.82
N LEU A 67 -6.25 0.50 2.00
CA LEU A 67 -4.88 1.05 2.09
C LEU A 67 -4.64 1.75 3.42
N GLU A 68 -5.63 2.48 3.92
CA GLU A 68 -5.57 3.10 5.25
C GLU A 68 -5.34 2.07 6.35
N LYS A 69 -6.16 1.01 6.36
CA LYS A 69 -6.01 -0.09 7.32
C LYS A 69 -4.68 -0.82 7.13
N PHE A 70 -4.22 -0.94 5.89
CA PHE A 70 -2.95 -1.58 5.56
C PHE A 70 -1.76 -0.84 6.20
N GLN A 71 -1.71 0.49 6.09
CA GLN A 71 -0.68 1.31 6.74
C GLN A 71 -0.69 1.11 8.26
N TYR A 72 -1.83 1.40 8.90
CA TYR A 72 -1.92 1.42 10.36
C TYR A 72 -1.81 0.03 11.01
N VAL A 73 -2.36 -1.01 10.39
CA VAL A 73 -2.42 -2.35 10.99
C VAL A 73 -1.21 -3.21 10.60
N LYS A 74 -0.69 -3.06 9.38
CA LYS A 74 0.38 -3.94 8.88
C LYS A 74 1.74 -3.26 8.83
N VAL A 75 1.86 -2.08 8.24
CA VAL A 75 3.17 -1.42 8.07
C VAL A 75 3.69 -0.89 9.41
N ASP A 76 2.86 -0.17 10.16
CA ASP A 76 3.25 0.42 11.44
C ASP A 76 3.46 -0.61 12.55
N SER A 77 2.81 -1.77 12.47
CA SER A 77 3.00 -2.86 13.43
C SER A 77 4.36 -3.56 13.32
N ILE A 78 5.16 -3.26 12.29
CA ILE A 78 6.53 -3.78 12.17
C ILE A 78 7.45 -3.05 13.15
N ILE A 79 7.73 -3.75 14.26
CA ILE A 79 8.65 -3.31 15.31
C ILE A 79 10.08 -3.42 14.81
N THR A 80 10.70 -2.27 14.53
CA THR A 80 12.12 -2.17 14.14
C THR A 80 13.04 -1.84 15.32
N ALA A 81 12.48 -1.52 16.49
CA ALA A 81 13.25 -1.08 17.66
C ALA A 81 14.22 -2.16 18.17
N GLU A 82 13.81 -3.42 18.15
CA GLU A 82 14.55 -4.57 18.67
C GLU A 82 15.59 -5.14 17.68
N LEU A 83 15.57 -4.67 16.43
CA LEU A 83 16.52 -5.12 15.41
C LEU A 83 17.93 -4.61 15.74
N SER A 84 18.87 -5.55 15.88
CA SER A 84 20.27 -5.25 16.18
C SER A 84 21.10 -5.03 14.92
N THR A 85 20.67 -5.64 13.81
CA THR A 85 21.24 -5.53 12.46
C THR A 85 20.08 -5.36 11.46
N GLY A 86 20.30 -4.70 10.32
CA GLY A 86 19.25 -4.45 9.33
C GLY A 86 18.14 -3.48 9.79
N LYS A 87 18.31 -2.83 10.96
CA LYS A 87 17.35 -1.89 11.54
C LYS A 87 17.10 -0.69 10.63
N ASP A 88 18.16 -0.11 10.10
CA ASP A 88 18.05 1.09 9.26
C ASP A 88 17.41 0.75 7.91
N GLU A 89 17.74 -0.42 7.34
CA GLU A 89 17.08 -0.93 6.14
C GLU A 89 15.57 -1.16 6.37
N ALA A 90 15.21 -1.83 7.47
CA ALA A 90 13.81 -2.07 7.81
C ALA A 90 13.04 -0.78 8.08
N LYS A 91 13.67 0.21 8.71
CA LYS A 91 13.09 1.56 8.90
C LYS A 91 12.90 2.29 7.58
N ALA A 92 13.90 2.23 6.70
CA ALA A 92 13.84 2.86 5.37
C ALA A 92 12.70 2.26 4.55
N LYS A 93 12.64 0.93 4.44
CA LYS A 93 11.54 0.20 3.76
C LYS A 93 10.18 0.51 4.37
N ARG A 94 10.05 0.55 5.70
CA ARG A 94 8.77 0.91 6.34
C ARG A 94 8.34 2.34 5.98
N LYS A 95 9.28 3.29 5.97
CA LYS A 95 9.00 4.68 5.58
C LYS A 95 8.61 4.79 4.11
N GLU A 96 9.30 4.05 3.24
CA GLU A 96 8.99 3.96 1.81
C GLU A 96 7.58 3.41 1.57
N LEU A 97 7.23 2.28 2.19
CA LEU A 97 5.89 1.70 2.07
C LEU A 97 4.80 2.63 2.60
N ASN A 98 5.02 3.30 3.74
CA ASN A 98 4.06 4.27 4.25
C ASN A 98 3.84 5.42 3.26
N LYS A 99 4.93 5.99 2.73
CA LYS A 99 4.87 7.05 1.72
C LYS A 99 4.15 6.56 0.45
N HIS A 100 4.46 5.36 -0.02
CA HIS A 100 3.85 4.78 -1.22
C HIS A 100 2.34 4.58 -1.02
N CYS A 101 1.92 4.07 0.13
CA CYS A 101 0.50 3.98 0.47
C CYS A 101 -0.18 5.37 0.56
N GLU A 102 0.49 6.40 1.09
CA GLU A 102 -0.05 7.78 1.13
C GLU A 102 -0.25 8.33 -0.28
N GLU A 103 0.75 8.18 -1.15
CA GLU A 103 0.70 8.62 -2.55
C GLU A 103 -0.40 7.89 -3.32
N LEU A 104 -0.53 6.58 -3.13
CA LEU A 104 -1.56 5.78 -3.80
C LEU A 104 -2.97 6.14 -3.30
N ARG A 105 -3.15 6.36 -2.00
CA ARG A 105 -4.42 6.84 -1.44
C ARG A 105 -4.82 8.20 -2.01
N SER A 106 -3.89 9.15 -2.03
CA SER A 106 -4.14 10.49 -2.59
C SER A 106 -4.53 10.40 -4.07
N THR A 107 -3.84 9.54 -4.83
CA THR A 107 -4.16 9.26 -6.23
C THR A 107 -5.57 8.67 -6.40
N MET A 108 -5.93 7.69 -5.56
CA MET A 108 -7.28 7.10 -5.57
C MET A 108 -8.38 8.10 -5.21
N GLU A 109 -8.15 9.00 -4.25
CA GLU A 109 -9.09 10.05 -3.87
C GLU A 109 -9.31 11.07 -5.00
N ALA A 110 -8.23 11.50 -5.66
CA ALA A 110 -8.32 12.35 -6.84
C ALA A 110 -9.06 11.66 -8.00
N PHE A 111 -8.85 10.36 -8.17
CA PHE A 111 -9.53 9.55 -9.16
C PHE A 111 -11.02 9.38 -8.88
N VAL A 112 -11.42 9.14 -7.63
CA VAL A 112 -12.83 9.14 -7.20
C VAL A 112 -13.50 10.46 -7.54
N SER A 113 -12.84 11.58 -7.25
CA SER A 113 -13.35 12.92 -7.59
C SER A 113 -13.55 13.10 -9.09
N SER A 114 -12.64 12.55 -9.91
CA SER A 114 -12.72 12.58 -11.37
C SER A 114 -13.87 11.73 -11.91
N ILE A 115 -14.11 10.54 -11.31
CA ILE A 115 -15.27 9.72 -11.67
C ILE A 115 -16.57 10.41 -11.29
N GLU A 116 -16.64 11.06 -10.13
CA GLU A 116 -17.85 11.78 -9.71
C GLU A 116 -18.22 12.90 -10.69
N ALA A 117 -17.21 13.66 -11.17
CA ALA A 117 -17.41 14.63 -12.22
C ALA A 117 -17.91 14.00 -13.53
N ALA A 118 -17.35 12.84 -13.93
CA ALA A 118 -17.78 12.12 -15.13
C ALA A 118 -19.22 11.58 -15.02
N ILE A 119 -19.64 11.13 -13.83
CA ILE A 119 -21.03 10.71 -13.56
C ILE A 119 -21.97 11.91 -13.69
N GLN A 120 -21.62 13.05 -13.07
CA GLN A 120 -22.44 14.27 -13.15
C GLN A 120 -22.59 14.78 -14.58
N ALA A 121 -21.52 14.75 -15.39
CA ALA A 121 -21.56 15.19 -16.77
C ALA A 121 -22.43 14.29 -17.69
N LYS A 122 -22.70 13.05 -17.27
CA LYS A 122 -23.53 12.08 -18.01
C LYS A 122 -24.97 11.99 -17.49
N SER A 123 -25.26 12.58 -16.33
CA SER A 123 -26.58 12.57 -15.68
C SER A 123 -27.45 13.72 -16.19
#